data_AF-A0A1J4T533-F1
#
_entry.id   AF-A0A1J4T533-F1
#
_cell.length_a   1.000
_cell.length_b   1.000
_cell.length_c   1.000
_cell.angle_alpha   90.00
_cell.angle_beta   90.00
_cell.angle_gamma   90.00
#
_symmetry.space_group_name_H-M   'P 1'
#
loop_
_entity.id
_entity.type
_entity.pdbx_description
1 polymer ?
#
loop_
_entity_poly.entity_id
_entity_poly.type
_entity_poly.pdbx_seq_one_letter_code
_entity_poly.pdbx_strand_id
1 'polypeptide(L)'
;MLLRATGYEARMSTKATAPTPTADHVPAAILRRAAPLDAGMRLDQFWVRESADLGVSRERIKEWITSGLALIDGKACRKPGQRLEGREQLALNAPDLTGEGVPQPEDAPLRIIYRDKALAVVDKPAGLTTHPAPSQPDKTLVNRLLHHLPELAPEISGMTGERPGIVHRLDKDTSGLMLVALTEAARLTLAEDFAARRVHKTYLALVHGRPTGDESGRFGEDAGYIDLPLGRHPSIRTKMAVLRKGGREARTSWRRLWTDRLGRASLLAVDLHTGRTHQIRVHMAHLGHPLLGDPVYGPSQHARWMAQAGPLAALTTRQMLHAFRLSLHHPETDAELLFRQDPPEDFMALLRALAEDCQRAVVTGMPGCGKSAFVRALARTLAAPPVFSADACVSELYAPGGGGAQMLARALGKGVLTPDGGVDKRRLLSLLLKRPALRREVEDVIHPMVREQLAEFWAAHGSEPLAVAEIPLFFESGYGGGAKTARLADVVVGVRCPEELRRGPLRESRGIAPEVLATFDSWQWPEQRKLTACDIVVDNAGGLPELDNAAEALLVRLAELRAGRRERFNTGLGELLDEAAANGALKDGPGQGPDAGPNEDAWEDEDE
;
A
#
# COMPACT_ATOMS: atom_id res chain seq x y z
N MET A 1 57.71 20.09 0.14
CA MET A 1 58.61 19.32 -0.73
C MET A 1 57.74 18.65 -1.80
N LEU A 2 57.74 19.23 -3.01
CA LEU A 2 57.29 18.73 -4.33
C LEU A 2 55.81 18.26 -4.49
N LEU A 3 54.93 18.94 -5.28
CA LEU A 3 54.84 19.01 -6.77
C LEU A 3 54.68 17.61 -7.40
N ARG A 4 53.79 17.25 -8.33
CA ARG A 4 52.84 17.86 -9.29
C ARG A 4 51.91 16.70 -9.74
N ALA A 5 50.59 16.87 -9.87
CA ALA A 5 49.85 17.23 -11.09
C ALA A 5 49.98 16.29 -12.32
N THR A 6 48.79 15.82 -12.75
CA THR A 6 48.31 15.46 -14.10
C THR A 6 48.74 14.15 -14.79
N GLY A 7 47.74 13.42 -15.29
CA GLY A 7 47.89 12.31 -16.24
C GLY A 7 46.60 11.53 -16.47
N TYR A 8 45.73 12.04 -17.34
CA TYR A 8 44.56 11.34 -17.88
C TYR A 8 45.08 10.47 -19.05
N GLU A 9 45.13 9.14 -18.89
CA GLU A 9 45.48 8.23 -19.98
C GLU A 9 44.28 7.36 -20.38
N ALA A 10 43.98 7.44 -21.67
CA ALA A 10 42.98 6.65 -22.37
C ALA A 10 43.36 5.16 -22.37
N ARG A 11 42.51 4.31 -21.79
CA ARG A 11 42.61 2.86 -21.99
C ARG A 11 42.04 2.47 -23.34
N MET A 12 42.96 2.18 -24.27
CA MET A 12 42.67 1.48 -25.52
C MET A 12 42.02 0.13 -25.24
N SER A 13 40.88 -0.09 -25.90
CA SER A 13 40.17 -1.37 -25.99
C SER A 13 41.02 -2.39 -26.74
N THR A 14 41.69 -3.29 -26.02
CA THR A 14 42.21 -4.54 -26.60
C THR A 14 41.03 -5.47 -26.88
N LYS A 15 40.72 -5.68 -28.17
CA LYS A 15 39.86 -6.77 -28.62
C LYS A 15 40.49 -8.09 -28.16
N ALA A 16 39.90 -8.71 -27.15
CA ALA A 16 40.18 -10.10 -26.83
C ALA A 16 39.74 -10.96 -28.04
N THR A 17 40.71 -11.55 -28.72
CA THR A 17 40.49 -12.62 -29.70
C THR A 17 39.82 -13.79 -29.01
N ALA A 18 38.65 -14.20 -29.53
CA ALA A 18 37.97 -15.41 -29.10
C ALA A 18 38.91 -16.63 -29.26
N PRO A 19 38.90 -17.58 -28.32
CA PRO A 19 39.65 -18.82 -28.50
C PRO A 19 39.10 -19.59 -29.71
N THR A 20 40.01 -20.06 -30.57
CA THR A 20 39.71 -21.01 -31.64
C THR A 20 39.12 -22.28 -31.02
N PRO A 21 37.94 -22.76 -31.41
CA PRO A 21 37.41 -24.01 -30.88
C PRO A 21 38.31 -25.16 -31.32
N THR A 22 38.80 -25.91 -30.34
CA THR A 22 39.45 -27.21 -30.52
C THR A 22 38.45 -28.20 -31.14
N ALA A 23 38.93 -29.00 -32.09
CA ALA A 23 38.13 -29.80 -33.00
C ALA A 23 37.57 -31.12 -32.41
N ASP A 24 37.06 -31.10 -31.19
CA ASP A 24 36.43 -32.28 -30.59
C ASP A 24 35.08 -31.90 -29.96
N HIS A 25 34.01 -32.51 -30.50
CA HIS A 25 32.56 -32.32 -30.26
C HIS A 25 31.87 -31.24 -31.10
N VAL A 26 31.67 -31.55 -32.39
CA VAL A 26 30.54 -31.01 -33.16
C VAL A 26 29.29 -31.80 -32.73
N PRO A 27 28.24 -31.18 -32.15
CA PRO A 27 27.02 -31.89 -31.82
C PRO A 27 26.39 -32.48 -33.08
N ALA A 28 25.82 -33.68 -32.95
CA ALA A 28 25.19 -34.38 -34.07
C ALA A 28 24.04 -33.53 -34.65
N ALA A 29 24.12 -33.20 -35.93
CA ALA A 29 23.05 -32.48 -36.63
C ALA A 29 21.73 -33.26 -36.51
N ILE A 30 20.63 -32.57 -36.20
CA ILE A 30 19.30 -33.18 -36.24
C ILE A 30 18.95 -33.39 -37.71
N LEU A 31 18.93 -34.64 -38.16
CA LEU A 31 18.56 -35.00 -39.52
C LEU A 31 17.08 -35.39 -39.60
N ARG A 32 16.38 -34.81 -40.55
CA ARG A 32 15.00 -35.12 -40.90
C ARG A 32 14.84 -35.17 -42.42
N ARG A 33 13.79 -35.84 -42.88
CA ARG A 33 13.38 -35.82 -44.27
C ARG A 33 11.95 -35.29 -44.32
N ALA A 34 11.71 -34.24 -45.08
CA ALA A 34 10.36 -33.71 -45.27
C ALA A 34 9.49 -34.80 -45.94
N ALA A 35 8.30 -35.06 -45.41
CA ALA A 35 7.34 -35.94 -46.07
C ALA A 35 6.66 -35.20 -47.24
N PRO A 36 6.01 -35.91 -48.19
CA PRO A 36 5.20 -35.26 -49.22
C PRO A 36 4.10 -34.34 -48.65
N LEU A 37 3.59 -34.65 -47.44
CA LEU A 37 2.59 -33.85 -46.73
C LEU A 37 3.16 -32.54 -46.14
N ASP A 38 4.48 -32.41 -46.05
CA ASP A 38 5.13 -31.19 -45.55
C ASP A 38 5.33 -30.12 -46.64
N ALA A 39 4.96 -30.43 -47.88
CA ALA A 39 5.01 -29.49 -48.99
C ALA A 39 4.18 -28.23 -48.67
N GLY A 40 4.80 -27.06 -48.83
CA GLY A 40 4.21 -25.76 -48.50
C GLY A 40 4.37 -25.33 -47.03
N MET A 41 4.80 -26.22 -46.12
CA MET A 41 5.09 -25.86 -44.73
C MET A 41 6.32 -24.94 -44.66
N ARG A 42 6.30 -23.97 -43.75
CA ARG A 42 7.45 -23.12 -43.49
C ARG A 42 8.52 -23.88 -42.71
N LEU A 43 9.78 -23.66 -43.06
CA LEU A 43 10.94 -24.26 -42.42
C LEU A 43 10.97 -24.05 -40.90
N ASP A 44 10.58 -22.86 -40.41
CA ASP A 44 10.49 -22.60 -38.96
C ASP A 44 9.39 -23.40 -38.26
N GLN A 45 8.27 -23.66 -38.94
CA GLN A 45 7.18 -24.47 -38.41
C GLN A 45 7.53 -25.96 -38.44
N PHE A 46 8.17 -26.42 -39.52
CA PHE A 46 8.67 -27.78 -39.63
C PHE A 46 9.61 -28.11 -38.47
N TRP A 47 10.62 -27.28 -38.25
CA TRP A 47 11.57 -27.53 -37.16
C TRP A 47 10.95 -27.42 -35.77
N VAL A 48 10.01 -26.49 -35.54
CA VAL A 48 9.26 -26.45 -34.27
C VAL A 48 8.48 -27.75 -34.01
N ARG A 49 7.88 -28.34 -35.05
CA ARG A 49 7.19 -29.63 -34.93
C ARG A 49 8.17 -30.77 -34.66
N GLU A 50 9.26 -30.85 -35.42
CA GLU A 50 10.23 -31.93 -35.38
C GLU A 50 11.19 -31.88 -34.18
N SER A 51 11.28 -30.74 -33.49
CA SER A 51 12.08 -30.54 -32.28
C SER A 51 11.21 -30.29 -31.03
N ALA A 52 9.94 -30.68 -31.07
CA ALA A 52 9.00 -30.47 -29.96
C ALA A 52 9.44 -31.22 -28.69
N ASP A 53 10.04 -32.40 -28.86
CA ASP A 53 10.64 -33.25 -27.83
C ASP A 53 11.86 -32.62 -27.15
N LEU A 54 12.56 -31.70 -27.83
CA LEU A 54 13.74 -31.01 -27.32
C LEU A 54 13.43 -29.68 -26.60
N GLY A 55 12.16 -29.28 -26.51
CA GLY A 55 11.74 -28.08 -25.78
C GLY A 55 12.24 -26.74 -26.35
N VAL A 56 12.63 -26.71 -27.62
CA VAL A 56 13.21 -25.50 -28.25
C VAL A 56 12.12 -24.51 -28.65
N SER A 57 12.28 -23.23 -28.25
CA SER A 57 11.33 -22.18 -28.61
C SER A 57 11.39 -21.83 -30.11
N ARG A 58 10.25 -21.37 -30.66
CA ARG A 58 10.16 -20.93 -32.06
C ARG A 58 11.11 -19.77 -32.38
N GLU A 59 11.31 -18.86 -31.44
CA GLU A 59 12.27 -17.75 -31.56
C GLU A 59 13.70 -18.26 -31.72
N ARG A 60 14.08 -19.32 -30.99
CA ARG A 60 15.40 -19.95 -31.08
C ARG A 60 15.59 -20.69 -32.41
N ILE A 61 14.57 -21.42 -32.87
CA ILE A 61 14.56 -22.04 -34.21
C ILE A 61 14.78 -20.98 -35.30
N LYS A 62 14.08 -19.84 -35.21
CA LYS A 62 14.27 -18.74 -36.16
C LYS A 62 15.69 -18.19 -36.13
N GLU A 63 16.25 -18.00 -34.94
CA GLU A 63 17.64 -17.55 -34.75
C GLU A 63 18.63 -18.49 -35.43
N TRP A 64 18.53 -19.79 -35.19
CA TRP A 64 19.40 -20.79 -35.81
C TRP A 64 19.28 -20.83 -37.33
N ILE A 65 18.06 -20.78 -37.85
CA ILE A 65 17.84 -20.67 -39.29
C ILE A 65 18.56 -19.41 -39.80
N THR A 66 18.30 -18.23 -39.23
CA THR A 66 18.95 -16.98 -39.68
C THR A 66 20.47 -17.00 -39.59
N SER A 67 21.03 -17.70 -38.61
CA SER A 67 22.47 -17.89 -38.42
C SER A 67 23.09 -18.92 -39.37
N GLY A 68 22.28 -19.58 -40.21
CA GLY A 68 22.74 -20.53 -41.23
C GLY A 68 22.99 -21.94 -40.69
N LEU A 69 22.41 -22.27 -39.54
CA LEU A 69 22.52 -23.60 -38.93
C LEU A 69 21.50 -24.60 -39.47
N ALA A 70 20.49 -24.14 -40.22
CA ALA A 70 19.56 -25.02 -40.94
C ALA A 70 20.03 -25.25 -42.38
N LEU A 71 19.94 -26.49 -42.86
CA LEU A 71 20.33 -26.94 -44.18
C LEU A 71 19.13 -27.58 -44.89
N ILE A 72 18.97 -27.30 -46.18
CA ILE A 72 18.04 -28.00 -47.10
C ILE A 72 18.90 -28.62 -48.19
N ASP A 73 18.85 -29.94 -48.33
CA ASP A 73 19.68 -30.75 -49.23
C ASP A 73 21.18 -30.37 -49.16
N GLY A 74 21.66 -30.20 -47.93
CA GLY A 74 23.06 -29.85 -47.65
C GLY A 74 23.43 -28.38 -47.86
N LYS A 75 22.49 -27.50 -48.24
CA LYS A 75 22.74 -26.05 -48.42
C LYS A 75 22.12 -25.22 -47.30
N ALA A 76 22.89 -24.29 -46.75
CA ALA A 76 22.45 -23.48 -45.62
C ALA A 76 21.28 -22.57 -46.02
N CYS A 77 20.14 -22.69 -45.32
CA CYS A 77 18.98 -21.85 -45.48
C CYS A 77 18.91 -20.84 -44.34
N ARG A 78 18.93 -19.55 -44.68
CA ARG A 78 18.83 -18.43 -43.71
C ARG A 78 17.45 -17.80 -43.60
N LYS A 79 16.43 -18.40 -44.22
CA LYS A 79 15.07 -17.86 -44.32
C LYS A 79 14.09 -18.73 -43.52
N PRO A 80 13.68 -18.32 -42.30
CA PRO A 80 12.72 -19.08 -41.49
C PRO A 80 11.40 -19.36 -42.21
N GLY A 81 10.95 -18.44 -43.06
CA GLY A 81 9.73 -18.59 -43.86
C GLY A 81 9.90 -19.36 -45.17
N GLN A 82 11.05 -19.99 -45.43
CA GLN A 82 11.25 -20.83 -46.62
C GLN A 82 10.20 -21.94 -46.63
N ARG A 83 9.47 -22.10 -47.74
CA ARG A 83 8.52 -23.20 -47.90
C ARG A 83 9.24 -24.45 -48.41
N LEU A 84 8.86 -25.60 -47.87
CA LEU A 84 9.33 -26.91 -48.29
C LEU A 84 8.59 -27.39 -49.54
N GLU A 85 9.25 -28.16 -50.38
CA GLU A 85 8.73 -28.84 -51.58
C GLU A 85 8.19 -30.24 -51.24
N GLY A 86 8.57 -30.78 -50.08
CA GLY A 86 8.31 -32.15 -49.66
C GLY A 86 9.34 -33.10 -50.26
N ARG A 87 9.93 -33.96 -49.44
CA ARG A 87 11.01 -34.94 -49.74
C ARG A 87 12.45 -34.45 -49.55
N GLU A 88 12.68 -33.16 -49.28
CA GLU A 88 14.03 -32.64 -49.04
C GLU A 88 14.68 -33.27 -47.80
N GLN A 89 16.01 -33.35 -47.81
CA GLN A 89 16.81 -33.67 -46.64
C GLN A 89 17.07 -32.40 -45.84
N LEU A 90 16.59 -32.39 -44.60
CA LEU A 90 16.69 -31.25 -43.71
C LEU A 90 17.67 -31.58 -42.59
N ALA A 91 18.63 -30.70 -42.36
CA ALA A 91 19.54 -30.81 -41.23
C ALA A 91 19.53 -29.53 -40.40
N LEU A 92 19.45 -29.67 -39.08
CA LEU A 92 19.59 -28.56 -38.16
C LEU A 92 20.81 -28.80 -37.28
N ASN A 93 21.85 -28.01 -37.50
CA ASN A 93 23.06 -27.99 -36.70
C ASN A 93 22.79 -27.18 -35.42
N ALA A 94 21.91 -27.71 -34.56
CA ALA A 94 21.65 -27.13 -33.26
C ALA A 94 22.94 -27.21 -32.42
N PRO A 95 23.42 -26.10 -31.83
CA PRO A 95 24.44 -26.16 -30.78
C PRO A 95 23.95 -27.08 -29.67
N ASP A 96 24.89 -27.71 -28.96
CA ASP A 96 24.56 -28.61 -27.85
C ASP A 96 23.65 -27.89 -26.86
N LEU A 97 22.39 -28.32 -26.81
CA LEU A 97 21.35 -27.73 -25.94
C LEU A 97 21.50 -28.19 -24.49
N THR A 98 22.48 -29.05 -24.20
CA THR A 98 22.77 -29.56 -22.87
C THR A 98 23.41 -28.44 -22.02
N GLY A 99 22.57 -27.53 -21.51
CA GLY A 99 22.91 -26.64 -20.39
C GLY A 99 22.76 -25.14 -20.63
N GLU A 100 22.60 -24.65 -21.87
CA GLU A 100 22.37 -23.21 -22.09
C GLU A 100 20.92 -22.81 -21.79
N GLY A 101 20.72 -22.14 -20.65
CA GLY A 101 19.41 -21.60 -20.23
C GLY A 101 18.62 -22.50 -19.27
N VAL A 102 19.11 -23.70 -18.95
CA VAL A 102 18.51 -24.52 -17.89
C VAL A 102 18.91 -23.91 -16.53
N PRO A 103 17.95 -23.47 -15.70
CA PRO A 103 18.25 -22.89 -14.40
C PRO A 103 18.95 -23.92 -13.52
N GLN A 104 20.02 -23.53 -12.84
CA GLN A 104 20.73 -24.42 -11.92
C GLN A 104 20.09 -24.39 -10.51
N PRO A 105 20.05 -25.52 -9.79
CA PRO A 105 19.57 -25.55 -8.41
C PRO A 105 20.34 -24.59 -7.50
N GLU A 106 19.64 -23.86 -6.63
CA GLU A 106 20.23 -22.98 -5.62
C GLU A 106 19.79 -23.43 -4.22
N ASP A 107 20.74 -23.77 -3.37
CA ASP A 107 20.50 -24.01 -1.94
C ASP A 107 20.34 -22.68 -1.19
N ALA A 108 19.11 -22.19 -1.17
CA ALA A 108 18.72 -21.02 -0.38
C ALA A 108 17.32 -21.22 0.21
N PRO A 109 16.99 -20.62 1.37
CA PRO A 109 15.72 -20.88 2.04
C PRO A 109 14.49 -20.65 1.17
N LEU A 110 13.57 -21.60 1.22
CA LEU A 110 12.26 -21.54 0.59
C LEU A 110 11.23 -22.25 1.50
N ARG A 111 10.14 -21.56 1.82
CA ARG A 111 9.07 -22.14 2.63
C ARG A 111 8.04 -22.82 1.72
N ILE A 112 7.94 -24.13 1.83
CA ILE A 112 6.90 -24.93 1.17
C ILE A 112 5.71 -25.04 2.13
N ILE A 113 4.54 -24.59 1.68
CA ILE A 113 3.28 -24.62 2.43
C ILE A 113 2.57 -25.95 2.21
N TYR A 114 2.61 -26.44 0.97
CA TYR A 114 1.97 -27.67 0.56
C TYR A 114 2.76 -28.33 -0.56
N ARG A 115 2.78 -29.65 -0.60
CA ARG A 115 3.40 -30.47 -1.64
C ARG A 115 2.74 -31.84 -1.65
N ASP A 116 2.34 -32.27 -2.83
CA ASP A 116 1.94 -33.64 -3.12
C ASP A 116 2.72 -34.16 -4.35
N LYS A 117 2.14 -35.09 -5.11
CA LYS A 117 2.76 -35.62 -6.33
C LYS A 117 2.58 -34.72 -7.56
N ALA A 118 1.54 -33.90 -7.59
CA ALA A 118 1.10 -33.12 -8.75
C ALA A 118 1.50 -31.65 -8.64
N LEU A 119 1.46 -31.06 -7.45
CA LEU A 119 1.71 -29.64 -7.23
C LEU A 119 2.38 -29.33 -5.89
N ALA A 120 2.92 -28.12 -5.81
CA ALA A 120 3.38 -27.50 -4.57
C ALA A 120 2.87 -26.05 -4.48
N VAL A 121 2.68 -25.59 -3.25
CA VAL A 121 2.42 -24.18 -2.92
C VAL A 121 3.54 -23.69 -2.03
N VAL A 122 4.14 -22.56 -2.42
CA VAL A 122 5.28 -21.95 -1.71
C VAL A 122 4.96 -20.53 -1.27
N ASP A 123 5.60 -20.09 -0.20
CA ASP A 123 5.64 -18.69 0.20
C ASP A 123 6.85 -18.00 -0.44
N LYS A 124 6.62 -17.21 -1.49
CA LYS A 124 7.70 -16.47 -2.16
C LYS A 124 8.04 -15.24 -1.31
N PRO A 125 9.31 -15.06 -0.87
CA PRO A 125 9.70 -13.83 -0.22
C PRO A 125 9.71 -12.65 -1.21
N ALA A 126 9.57 -11.43 -0.71
CA ALA A 126 9.84 -10.23 -1.50
C ALA A 126 11.34 -10.13 -1.86
N GLY A 127 11.67 -9.44 -2.96
CA GLY A 127 13.04 -9.31 -3.46
C GLY A 127 13.48 -10.48 -4.35
N LEU A 128 12.73 -11.59 -4.39
CA LEU A 128 13.04 -12.76 -5.19
C LEU A 128 12.32 -12.73 -6.54
N THR A 129 13.09 -12.68 -7.63
CA THR A 129 12.57 -12.79 -9.00
C THR A 129 12.02 -14.20 -9.23
N THR A 130 10.89 -14.34 -9.93
CA THR A 130 10.23 -15.64 -10.15
C THR A 130 11.08 -16.60 -10.98
N HIS A 131 11.48 -16.18 -12.19
CA HIS A 131 12.20 -17.01 -13.16
C HIS A 131 13.35 -16.22 -13.76
N PRO A 132 14.37 -16.89 -14.33
CA PRO A 132 15.48 -16.23 -15.01
C PRO A 132 15.02 -15.18 -16.02
N ALA A 133 15.69 -14.04 -15.99
CA ALA A 133 15.47 -12.95 -16.93
C ALA A 133 16.83 -12.40 -17.37
N PRO A 134 16.93 -11.67 -18.50
CA PRO A 134 18.21 -11.13 -18.96
C PRO A 134 18.95 -10.28 -17.92
N SER A 135 18.23 -9.60 -17.02
CA SER A 135 18.80 -8.79 -15.93
C SER A 135 19.17 -9.59 -14.67
N GLN A 136 18.68 -10.83 -14.55
CA GLN A 136 18.91 -11.72 -13.42
C GLN A 136 18.76 -13.18 -13.90
N PRO A 137 19.83 -13.76 -14.47
CA PRO A 137 19.79 -15.10 -15.06
C PRO A 137 19.73 -16.22 -14.01
N ASP A 138 20.13 -15.94 -12.77
CA ASP A 138 20.17 -16.90 -11.67
C ASP A 138 19.60 -16.32 -10.36
N LYS A 139 19.63 -17.11 -9.28
CA LYS A 139 19.15 -16.71 -7.94
C LYS A 139 17.68 -16.31 -7.93
N THR A 140 16.87 -17.04 -8.67
CA THR A 140 15.42 -16.86 -8.81
C THR A 140 14.65 -17.91 -8.01
N LEU A 141 13.34 -17.75 -7.90
CA LEU A 141 12.50 -18.76 -7.26
C LEU A 141 12.64 -20.12 -7.96
N VAL A 142 12.71 -20.15 -9.29
CA VAL A 142 12.94 -21.41 -10.05
C VAL A 142 14.23 -22.11 -9.61
N ASN A 143 15.32 -21.38 -9.41
CA ASN A 143 16.59 -21.98 -8.96
C ASN A 143 16.42 -22.65 -7.58
N ARG A 144 15.73 -22.00 -6.65
CA ARG A 144 15.44 -22.57 -5.32
C ARG A 144 14.47 -23.74 -5.40
N LEU A 145 13.44 -23.64 -6.23
CA LEU A 145 12.47 -24.70 -6.44
C LEU A 145 13.16 -25.98 -6.93
N LEU A 146 14.10 -25.89 -7.89
CA LEU A 146 14.86 -27.04 -8.36
C LEU A 146 15.71 -27.72 -7.28
N HIS A 147 16.16 -26.98 -6.26
CA HIS A 147 16.86 -27.56 -5.12
C HIS A 147 15.89 -28.24 -4.13
N HIS A 148 14.80 -27.56 -3.77
CA HIS A 148 13.87 -28.01 -2.73
C HIS A 148 12.82 -29.02 -3.22
N LEU A 149 12.57 -29.06 -4.53
CA LEU A 149 11.60 -29.92 -5.21
C LEU A 149 12.31 -30.67 -6.36
N PRO A 150 13.06 -31.74 -6.05
CA PRO A 150 13.78 -32.51 -7.07
C PRO A 150 12.88 -33.04 -8.20
N GLU A 151 11.58 -33.19 -7.96
CA GLU A 151 10.60 -33.58 -8.98
C GLU A 151 10.58 -32.64 -10.18
N LEU A 152 10.95 -31.36 -9.99
CA LEU A 152 11.03 -30.37 -11.06
C LEU A 152 12.24 -30.56 -11.98
N ALA A 153 13.18 -31.44 -11.63
CA ALA A 153 14.29 -31.76 -12.51
C ALA A 153 13.74 -32.23 -13.88
N PRO A 154 14.31 -31.76 -15.01
CA PRO A 154 13.80 -32.10 -16.34
C PRO A 154 13.69 -33.60 -16.59
N GLU A 155 14.62 -34.39 -16.03
CA GLU A 155 14.65 -35.85 -16.17
C GLU A 155 13.49 -36.55 -15.43
N ILE A 156 12.88 -35.89 -14.44
CA ILE A 156 11.81 -36.46 -13.61
C ILE A 156 10.45 -35.94 -14.05
N SER A 157 10.30 -34.62 -14.17
CA SER A 157 9.01 -34.00 -14.50
C SER A 157 8.61 -34.11 -15.96
N GLY A 158 9.57 -34.35 -16.86
CA GLY A 158 9.40 -34.18 -18.31
C GLY A 158 9.28 -32.72 -18.75
N MET A 159 9.46 -31.75 -17.85
CA MET A 159 9.37 -30.32 -18.15
C MET A 159 10.74 -29.77 -18.52
N THR A 160 10.87 -29.19 -19.71
CA THR A 160 12.11 -28.59 -20.20
C THR A 160 12.04 -27.05 -20.28
N GLY A 161 13.19 -26.38 -20.23
CA GLY A 161 13.32 -24.92 -20.40
C GLY A 161 13.49 -24.09 -19.12
N GLU A 162 13.37 -22.77 -19.24
CA GLU A 162 13.72 -21.79 -18.19
C GLU A 162 12.72 -21.69 -17.02
N ARG A 163 11.57 -22.38 -17.09
CA ARG A 163 10.42 -22.18 -16.20
C ARG A 163 9.70 -23.47 -15.77
N PRO A 164 10.42 -24.51 -15.34
CA PRO A 164 9.79 -25.76 -14.90
C PRO A 164 8.76 -25.48 -13.80
N GLY A 165 7.56 -26.05 -13.95
CA GLY A 165 6.46 -25.95 -13.00
C GLY A 165 5.77 -24.59 -12.85
N ILE A 166 6.23 -23.52 -13.51
CA ILE A 166 5.68 -22.17 -13.34
C ILE A 166 4.44 -21.95 -14.22
N VAL A 167 3.27 -21.84 -13.59
CA VAL A 167 1.97 -21.60 -14.27
C VAL A 167 1.44 -20.17 -14.09
N HIS A 168 1.94 -19.44 -13.09
CA HIS A 168 1.68 -18.01 -12.90
C HIS A 168 2.90 -17.31 -12.30
N ARG A 169 2.84 -16.00 -12.05
CA ARG A 169 3.99 -15.25 -11.51
C ARG A 169 3.59 -14.16 -10.54
N LEU A 170 4.52 -13.86 -9.64
CA LEU A 170 4.52 -12.67 -8.80
C LEU A 170 5.65 -11.72 -9.23
N ASP A 171 5.46 -10.43 -9.00
CA ASP A 171 6.53 -9.44 -9.18
C ASP A 171 7.67 -9.73 -8.18
N LYS A 172 8.88 -9.25 -8.50
CA LYS A 172 10.08 -9.45 -7.67
C LYS A 172 9.83 -9.11 -6.20
N ASP A 173 9.26 -7.93 -5.94
CA ASP A 173 9.05 -7.43 -4.58
C ASP A 173 7.63 -7.65 -4.04
N THR A 174 6.85 -8.51 -4.70
CA THR A 174 5.58 -9.04 -4.15
C THR A 174 5.86 -10.34 -3.43
N SER A 175 5.38 -10.48 -2.19
CA SER A 175 5.52 -11.70 -1.39
C SER A 175 4.26 -12.57 -1.44
N GLY A 176 4.33 -13.80 -0.92
CA GLY A 176 3.16 -14.64 -0.65
C GLY A 176 3.02 -15.85 -1.56
N LEU A 177 1.80 -16.38 -1.61
CA LEU A 177 1.45 -17.67 -2.22
C LEU A 177 1.80 -17.76 -3.70
N MET A 178 2.54 -18.80 -4.05
CA MET A 178 2.85 -19.16 -5.42
C MET A 178 2.63 -20.65 -5.66
N LEU A 179 1.98 -20.97 -6.78
CA LEU A 179 1.61 -22.33 -7.17
C LEU A 179 2.63 -22.85 -8.17
N VAL A 180 3.04 -24.10 -8.00
CA VAL A 180 4.05 -24.78 -8.81
C VAL A 180 3.50 -26.15 -9.19
N ALA A 181 3.46 -26.45 -10.48
CA ALA A 181 3.17 -27.80 -10.96
C ALA A 181 4.43 -28.66 -10.85
N LEU A 182 4.32 -29.88 -10.34
CA LEU A 182 5.44 -30.82 -10.20
C LEU A 182 5.56 -31.79 -11.37
N THR A 183 4.49 -31.92 -12.17
CA THR A 183 4.45 -32.76 -13.37
C THR A 183 3.97 -31.96 -14.58
N GLU A 184 4.33 -32.41 -15.78
CA GLU A 184 3.87 -31.77 -17.02
C GLU A 184 2.33 -31.83 -17.17
N ALA A 185 1.70 -32.94 -16.79
CA ALA A 185 0.24 -33.09 -16.82
C ALA A 185 -0.46 -32.07 -15.90
N ALA A 186 0.05 -31.90 -14.68
CA ALA A 186 -0.45 -30.88 -13.76
C ALA A 186 -0.21 -29.47 -14.30
N ARG A 187 0.94 -29.22 -14.95
CA ARG A 187 1.26 -27.91 -15.54
C ARG A 187 0.27 -27.51 -16.62
N LEU A 188 -0.08 -28.43 -17.52
CA LEU A 188 -1.06 -28.20 -18.60
C LEU A 188 -2.45 -27.91 -18.02
N THR A 189 -2.93 -28.77 -17.12
CA THR A 189 -4.23 -28.61 -16.45
C THR A 189 -4.31 -27.26 -15.72
N LEU A 190 -3.33 -26.95 -14.87
CA LEU A 190 -3.31 -25.68 -14.16
C LEU A 190 -3.20 -24.46 -15.09
N ALA A 191 -2.48 -24.56 -16.21
CA ALA A 191 -2.41 -23.48 -17.19
C ALA A 191 -3.78 -23.21 -17.83
N GLU A 192 -4.56 -24.26 -18.12
CA GLU A 192 -5.94 -24.16 -18.58
C GLU A 192 -6.84 -23.55 -17.50
N ASP A 193 -6.71 -23.96 -16.24
CA ASP A 193 -7.45 -23.38 -15.11
C ASP A 193 -7.19 -21.88 -14.95
N PHE A 194 -5.94 -21.43 -15.10
CA PHE A 194 -5.60 -20.01 -15.10
C PHE A 194 -6.20 -19.27 -16.30
N ALA A 195 -6.19 -19.88 -17.48
CA ALA A 195 -6.78 -19.29 -18.68
C ALA A 195 -8.31 -19.18 -18.57
N ALA A 196 -8.95 -20.21 -18.03
CA ALA A 196 -10.39 -20.30 -17.76
C ALA A 196 -10.83 -19.52 -16.52
N ARG A 197 -9.91 -18.89 -15.78
CA ARG A 197 -10.17 -18.14 -14.53
C ARG A 197 -10.80 -18.99 -13.42
N ARG A 198 -10.50 -20.29 -13.37
CA ARG A 198 -10.91 -21.23 -12.31
C ARG A 198 -10.02 -21.14 -11.05
N VAL A 199 -8.90 -20.43 -11.13
CA VAL A 199 -8.02 -20.14 -9.99
C VAL A 199 -8.34 -18.76 -9.42
N HIS A 200 -8.72 -18.71 -8.14
CA HIS A 200 -9.03 -17.48 -7.43
C HIS A 200 -7.85 -17.01 -6.58
N LYS A 201 -7.55 -15.71 -6.64
CA LYS A 201 -6.42 -15.11 -5.93
C LYS A 201 -6.85 -13.82 -5.25
N THR A 202 -6.60 -13.74 -3.95
CA THR A 202 -6.78 -12.53 -3.15
C THR A 202 -5.42 -12.04 -2.68
N TYR A 203 -5.20 -10.74 -2.84
CA TYR A 203 -4.00 -10.03 -2.41
C TYR A 203 -4.36 -9.08 -1.29
N LEU A 204 -3.43 -8.86 -0.37
CA LEU A 204 -3.48 -7.72 0.54
C LEU A 204 -2.59 -6.61 -0.02
N ALA A 205 -3.14 -5.40 -0.06
CA ALA A 205 -2.46 -4.22 -0.60
C ALA A 205 -2.60 -3.05 0.38
N LEU A 206 -1.48 -2.45 0.77
CA LEU A 206 -1.48 -1.16 1.43
C LEU A 206 -1.33 -0.05 0.39
N VAL A 207 -2.29 0.87 0.37
CA VAL A 207 -2.36 1.95 -0.62
C VAL A 207 -2.32 3.31 0.04
N HIS A 208 -1.89 4.33 -0.70
CA HIS A 208 -2.00 5.71 -0.28
C HIS A 208 -3.47 6.18 -0.23
N GLY A 209 -3.83 6.93 0.80
CA GLY A 209 -5.14 7.57 0.95
C GLY A 209 -6.26 6.62 1.38
N ARG A 210 -7.49 7.06 1.15
CA ARG A 210 -8.74 6.32 1.41
C ARG A 210 -9.50 6.09 0.11
N PRO A 211 -9.29 4.97 -0.59
CA PRO A 211 -10.12 4.61 -1.73
C PRO A 211 -11.60 4.56 -1.34
N THR A 212 -12.44 5.12 -2.21
CA THR A 212 -13.89 5.08 -2.09
C THR A 212 -14.46 4.42 -3.34
N GLY A 213 -15.63 3.79 -3.21
CA GLY A 213 -16.37 3.23 -4.33
C GLY A 213 -16.70 4.27 -5.40
N ASP A 214 -17.08 3.80 -6.58
CA ASP A 214 -17.42 4.69 -7.69
C ASP A 214 -18.74 5.46 -7.45
N GLU A 215 -18.97 6.49 -8.25
CA GLU A 215 -20.20 7.31 -8.19
C GLU A 215 -21.48 6.49 -8.44
N SER A 216 -21.36 5.28 -9.00
CA SER A 216 -22.50 4.40 -9.21
C SER A 216 -23.03 3.80 -7.90
N GLY A 217 -22.20 3.79 -6.84
CA GLY A 217 -22.55 3.23 -5.54
C GLY A 217 -22.76 1.71 -5.54
N ARG A 218 -22.48 1.02 -6.66
CA ARG A 218 -22.81 -0.39 -6.88
C ARG A 218 -22.26 -1.33 -5.81
N PHE A 219 -21.07 -1.04 -5.31
CA PHE A 219 -20.35 -1.88 -4.34
C PHE A 219 -20.26 -1.23 -2.95
N GLY A 220 -20.95 -0.11 -2.72
CA GLY A 220 -20.85 0.66 -1.48
C GLY A 220 -19.59 1.52 -1.39
N GLU A 221 -19.41 2.23 -0.27
CA GLU A 221 -18.30 3.18 -0.08
C GLU A 221 -16.94 2.48 0.08
N ASP A 222 -16.92 1.28 0.64
CA ASP A 222 -15.70 0.55 1.01
C ASP A 222 -15.24 -0.47 -0.03
N ALA A 223 -15.83 -0.52 -1.22
CA ALA A 223 -15.42 -1.45 -2.25
C ALA A 223 -15.52 -0.87 -3.66
N GLY A 224 -14.80 -1.47 -4.60
CA GLY A 224 -14.80 -1.05 -5.99
C GLY A 224 -14.40 -2.13 -6.97
N TYR A 225 -14.66 -1.84 -8.24
CA TYR A 225 -14.38 -2.72 -9.37
C TYR A 225 -13.71 -1.92 -10.48
N ILE A 226 -12.69 -2.50 -11.10
CA ILE A 226 -11.89 -1.86 -12.14
C ILE A 226 -11.82 -2.81 -13.34
N ASP A 227 -12.48 -2.45 -14.43
CA ASP A 227 -12.33 -3.10 -15.74
C ASP A 227 -11.67 -2.13 -16.72
N LEU A 228 -10.34 -2.11 -16.67
CA LEU A 228 -9.54 -1.21 -17.50
C LEU A 228 -8.37 -1.97 -18.12
N PRO A 229 -8.29 -2.04 -19.46
CA PRO A 229 -7.33 -2.89 -20.14
C PRO A 229 -5.89 -2.38 -19.96
N LEU A 230 -4.96 -3.32 -19.84
CA LEU A 230 -3.55 -3.06 -19.57
C LEU A 230 -2.66 -3.47 -20.75
N GLY A 231 -1.65 -2.66 -21.02
CA GLY A 231 -0.60 -2.98 -21.97
C GLY A 231 0.72 -2.34 -21.58
N ARG A 232 1.75 -2.54 -22.41
CA ARG A 232 3.05 -1.87 -22.19
C ARG A 232 2.88 -0.36 -22.35
N HIS A 233 3.55 0.40 -21.50
CA HIS A 233 3.54 1.86 -21.59
C HIS A 233 4.15 2.28 -22.93
N PRO A 234 3.50 3.18 -23.71
CA PRO A 234 3.94 3.51 -25.07
C PRO A 234 5.38 4.02 -25.16
N SER A 235 5.81 4.84 -24.20
CA SER A 235 7.15 5.42 -24.16
C SER A 235 8.14 4.76 -23.18
N ILE A 236 7.68 4.05 -22.14
CA ILE A 236 8.54 3.49 -21.09
C ILE A 236 8.42 1.98 -21.10
N ARG A 237 9.26 1.30 -21.89
CA ARG A 237 9.11 -0.14 -22.19
C ARG A 237 9.15 -1.08 -20.96
N THR A 238 9.67 -0.61 -19.83
CA THR A 238 9.73 -1.33 -18.55
C THR A 238 8.46 -1.19 -17.71
N LYS A 239 7.55 -0.29 -18.08
CA LYS A 239 6.28 -0.06 -17.37
C LYS A 239 5.08 -0.58 -18.16
N MET A 240 4.03 -0.91 -17.43
CA MET A 240 2.67 -1.17 -17.90
C MET A 240 1.81 0.08 -17.72
N ALA A 241 0.72 0.22 -18.47
CA ALA A 241 -0.23 1.33 -18.35
C ALA A 241 -1.65 0.87 -18.70
N VAL A 242 -2.65 1.59 -18.18
CA VAL A 242 -4.02 1.54 -18.72
C VAL A 242 -3.99 2.14 -20.12
N LEU A 243 -4.46 1.39 -21.11
CA LEU A 243 -4.45 1.82 -22.51
C LEU A 243 -5.87 2.02 -23.02
N ARG A 244 -6.13 3.14 -23.70
CA ARG A 244 -7.44 3.38 -24.35
C ARG A 244 -7.68 2.48 -25.57
N LYS A 245 -6.62 2.02 -26.24
CA LYS A 245 -6.65 1.10 -27.38
C LYS A 245 -5.49 0.12 -27.31
N GLY A 246 -5.70 -1.13 -27.73
CA GLY A 246 -4.65 -2.15 -27.83
C GLY A 246 -4.16 -2.77 -26.51
N GLY A 247 -4.81 -2.44 -25.38
CA GLY A 247 -4.57 -3.12 -24.09
C GLY A 247 -5.27 -4.48 -24.05
N ARG A 248 -4.78 -5.37 -23.18
CA ARG A 248 -5.44 -6.64 -22.87
C ARG A 248 -6.41 -6.43 -21.71
N GLU A 249 -7.55 -7.10 -21.76
CA GLU A 249 -8.55 -7.11 -20.68
C GLU A 249 -7.88 -7.36 -19.32
N ALA A 250 -8.22 -6.50 -18.36
CA ALA A 250 -7.73 -6.58 -17.00
C ALA A 250 -8.81 -6.13 -16.01
N ARG A 251 -9.19 -7.04 -15.11
CA ARG A 251 -10.29 -6.88 -14.15
C ARG A 251 -9.81 -7.13 -12.73
N THR A 252 -10.10 -6.18 -11.85
CA THR A 252 -9.70 -6.19 -10.44
C THR A 252 -10.86 -5.70 -9.58
N SER A 253 -11.24 -6.46 -8.56
CA SER A 253 -12.12 -5.98 -7.49
C SER A 253 -11.34 -5.75 -6.22
N TRP A 254 -11.78 -4.83 -5.38
CA TRP A 254 -11.14 -4.55 -4.11
C TRP A 254 -12.16 -4.17 -3.04
N ARG A 255 -11.78 -4.43 -1.78
CA ARG A 255 -12.52 -4.06 -0.58
C ARG A 255 -11.57 -3.47 0.44
N ARG A 256 -11.92 -2.31 0.98
CA ARG A 256 -11.17 -1.61 2.03
C ARG A 256 -11.49 -2.25 3.37
N LEU A 257 -10.46 -2.85 3.97
CA LEU A 257 -10.55 -3.51 5.28
C LEU A 257 -10.30 -2.52 6.41
N TRP A 258 -9.41 -1.56 6.18
CA TRP A 258 -8.98 -0.61 7.19
C TRP A 258 -8.40 0.65 6.56
N THR A 259 -8.48 1.77 7.28
CA THR A 259 -7.84 3.04 6.94
C THR A 259 -7.24 3.64 8.19
N ASP A 260 -6.01 4.16 8.10
CA ASP A 260 -5.41 4.83 9.24
C ASP A 260 -6.20 6.10 9.59
N ARG A 261 -6.15 6.52 10.85
CA ARG A 261 -6.99 7.61 11.37
C ARG A 261 -6.71 8.97 10.73
N LEU A 262 -5.51 9.16 10.17
CA LEU A 262 -5.14 10.37 9.43
C LEU A 262 -5.49 10.25 7.93
N GLY A 263 -6.04 9.13 7.48
CA GLY A 263 -6.43 8.90 6.10
C GLY A 263 -5.25 8.87 5.11
N ARG A 264 -4.04 8.61 5.60
CA ARG A 264 -2.80 8.58 4.79
C ARG A 264 -2.66 7.28 4.01
N ALA A 265 -3.21 6.19 4.52
CA ALA A 265 -3.08 4.84 4.02
C ALA A 265 -4.30 3.97 4.32
N SER A 266 -4.55 2.99 3.44
CA SER A 266 -5.61 1.98 3.61
C SER A 266 -5.12 0.58 3.29
N LEU A 267 -5.63 -0.41 4.02
CA LEU A 267 -5.47 -1.83 3.73
C LEU A 267 -6.64 -2.31 2.89
N LEU A 268 -6.33 -2.93 1.75
CA LEU A 268 -7.31 -3.50 0.84
C LEU A 268 -7.12 -5.02 0.72
N ALA A 269 -8.23 -5.75 0.67
CA ALA A 269 -8.31 -7.04 0.00
C ALA A 269 -8.56 -6.80 -1.49
N VAL A 270 -7.77 -7.41 -2.36
CA VAL A 270 -7.81 -7.20 -3.81
C VAL A 270 -7.91 -8.56 -4.50
N ASP A 271 -9.01 -8.79 -5.22
CA ASP A 271 -9.21 -10.01 -5.99
C ASP A 271 -8.92 -9.78 -7.46
N LEU A 272 -8.15 -10.69 -8.04
CA LEU A 272 -7.79 -10.66 -9.45
C LEU A 272 -8.69 -11.59 -10.26
N HIS A 273 -9.43 -11.02 -11.21
CA HIS A 273 -10.20 -11.76 -12.22
C HIS A 273 -9.37 -12.03 -13.49
N THR A 274 -8.22 -11.38 -13.61
CA THR A 274 -7.22 -11.57 -14.66
C THR A 274 -5.81 -11.44 -14.08
N GLY A 275 -4.79 -12.01 -14.74
CA GLY A 275 -3.39 -11.97 -14.28
C GLY A 275 -2.45 -11.21 -15.21
N ARG A 276 -2.61 -9.89 -15.39
CA ARG A 276 -1.69 -9.08 -16.21
C ARG A 276 -0.49 -8.59 -15.40
N THR A 277 0.64 -8.36 -16.09
CA THR A 277 1.86 -7.82 -15.48
C THR A 277 1.56 -6.52 -14.73
N HIS A 278 1.98 -6.42 -13.47
CA HIS A 278 1.78 -5.25 -12.61
C HIS A 278 0.32 -4.81 -12.43
N GLN A 279 -0.67 -5.68 -12.65
CA GLN A 279 -2.08 -5.29 -12.74
C GLN A 279 -2.57 -4.48 -11.54
N ILE A 280 -2.44 -5.02 -10.32
CA ILE A 280 -2.88 -4.34 -9.09
C ILE A 280 -2.20 -2.98 -8.96
N ARG A 281 -0.89 -2.92 -9.19
CA ARG A 281 -0.08 -1.71 -9.05
C ARG A 281 -0.54 -0.61 -9.99
N VAL A 282 -0.78 -0.94 -11.26
CA VAL A 282 -1.25 0.01 -12.28
C VAL A 282 -2.68 0.45 -12.01
N HIS A 283 -3.58 -0.48 -11.69
CA HIS A 283 -4.98 -0.17 -11.40
C HIS A 283 -5.15 0.72 -10.17
N MET A 284 -4.46 0.40 -9.07
CA MET A 284 -4.47 1.21 -7.85
C MET A 284 -3.89 2.61 -8.09
N ALA A 285 -2.79 2.71 -8.85
CA ALA A 285 -2.25 4.00 -9.26
C ALA A 285 -3.21 4.79 -10.17
N HIS A 286 -3.92 4.11 -11.07
CA HIS A 286 -4.92 4.73 -11.94
C HIS A 286 -6.09 5.33 -11.14
N LEU A 287 -6.50 4.68 -10.05
CA LEU A 287 -7.49 5.22 -9.11
C LEU A 287 -6.96 6.38 -8.25
N GLY A 288 -5.69 6.78 -8.40
CA GLY A 288 -5.07 7.82 -7.57
C GLY A 288 -4.57 7.32 -6.20
N HIS A 289 -4.65 6.01 -5.95
CA HIS A 289 -4.26 5.36 -4.70
C HIS A 289 -3.15 4.33 -4.94
N PRO A 290 -1.95 4.73 -5.40
CA PRO A 290 -0.86 3.79 -5.65
C PRO A 290 -0.47 3.03 -4.37
N LEU A 291 0.16 1.87 -4.54
CA LEU A 291 0.64 1.07 -3.40
C LEU A 291 1.70 1.85 -2.61
N LEU A 292 1.64 1.75 -1.29
CA LEU A 292 2.71 2.24 -0.41
C LEU A 292 4.03 1.56 -0.78
N GLY A 293 5.09 2.37 -0.89
CA GLY A 293 6.43 1.88 -1.25
C GLY A 293 6.62 1.50 -2.72
N ASP A 294 5.69 1.83 -3.64
CA ASP A 294 5.88 1.60 -5.09
C ASP A 294 6.52 2.82 -5.79
N PRO A 295 7.84 2.80 -6.08
CA PRO A 295 8.52 3.90 -6.75
C PRO A 295 8.20 4.00 -8.25
N VAL A 296 7.59 2.96 -8.84
CA VAL A 296 7.36 2.87 -10.30
C VAL A 296 6.05 3.55 -10.68
N TYR A 297 4.98 3.25 -9.93
CA TYR A 297 3.62 3.67 -10.27
C TYR A 297 3.04 4.79 -9.41
N GLY A 298 3.70 5.15 -8.31
CA GLY A 298 3.37 6.32 -7.51
C GLY A 298 4.60 7.15 -7.13
N PRO A 299 5.49 7.56 -8.06
CA PRO A 299 6.78 8.16 -7.72
C PRO A 299 6.65 9.45 -6.89
N SER A 300 5.66 10.30 -7.18
CA SER A 300 5.42 11.54 -6.43
C SER A 300 4.90 11.27 -5.02
N GLN A 301 3.95 10.34 -4.88
CA GLN A 301 3.42 9.91 -3.59
C GLN A 301 4.50 9.23 -2.75
N HIS A 302 5.31 8.37 -3.38
CA HIS A 302 6.45 7.70 -2.76
C HIS A 302 7.49 8.71 -2.27
N ALA A 303 7.92 9.67 -3.11
CA ALA A 303 8.88 10.70 -2.70
C ALA A 303 8.36 11.54 -1.52
N ARG A 304 7.08 11.96 -1.56
CA ARG A 304 6.45 12.68 -0.46
C ARG A 304 6.40 11.85 0.82
N TRP A 305 6.05 10.57 0.70
CA TRP A 305 6.04 9.63 1.83
C TRP A 305 7.42 9.49 2.46
N MET A 306 8.45 9.25 1.65
CA MET A 306 9.83 9.12 2.14
C MET A 306 10.32 10.37 2.87
N ALA A 307 9.85 11.56 2.48
CA ALA A 307 10.20 12.82 3.13
C ALA A 307 9.44 13.09 4.44
N GLN A 308 8.20 12.58 4.59
CA GLN A 308 7.28 13.00 5.65
C GLN A 308 6.92 11.89 6.64
N ALA A 309 7.07 10.62 6.27
CA ALA A 309 6.61 9.50 7.07
C ALA A 309 7.55 9.13 8.23
N GLY A 310 8.69 9.83 8.36
CA GLY A 310 9.66 9.61 9.43
C GLY A 310 10.12 8.15 9.49
N PRO A 311 10.09 7.49 10.65
CA PRO A 311 10.47 6.09 10.80
C PRO A 311 9.70 5.12 9.89
N LEU A 312 8.45 5.43 9.52
CA LEU A 312 7.62 4.57 8.68
C LEU A 312 8.20 4.40 7.26
N ALA A 313 8.98 5.37 6.78
CA ALA A 313 9.60 5.33 5.46
C ALA A 313 10.52 4.10 5.30
N ALA A 314 11.19 3.69 6.39
CA ALA A 314 12.09 2.53 6.40
C ALA A 314 11.36 1.19 6.23
N LEU A 315 10.05 1.14 6.49
CA LEU A 315 9.21 -0.04 6.31
C LEU A 315 8.59 -0.13 4.91
N THR A 316 8.73 0.93 4.09
CA THR A 316 8.14 1.03 2.74
C THR A 316 9.17 0.96 1.62
N THR A 317 10.15 0.06 1.74
CA THR A 317 11.25 -0.12 0.77
C THR A 317 10.85 -0.84 -0.53
N ARG A 318 9.65 -1.42 -0.54
CA ARG A 318 9.03 -2.12 -1.68
C ARG A 318 7.54 -1.83 -1.75
N GLN A 319 6.89 -2.20 -2.85
CA GLN A 319 5.44 -2.18 -2.91
C GLN A 319 4.84 -3.10 -1.84
N MET A 320 3.99 -2.54 -0.98
CA MET A 320 3.29 -3.25 0.08
C MET A 320 2.13 -4.06 -0.51
N LEU A 321 2.50 -5.16 -1.19
CA LEU A 321 1.63 -6.11 -1.84
C LEU A 321 1.99 -7.53 -1.41
N HIS A 322 0.98 -8.32 -1.07
CA HIS A 322 1.13 -9.70 -0.61
C HIS A 322 0.06 -10.61 -1.23
N ALA A 323 0.46 -11.73 -1.82
CA ALA A 323 -0.42 -12.78 -2.33
C ALA A 323 -0.94 -13.62 -1.15
N PHE A 324 -2.11 -13.24 -0.65
CA PHE A 324 -2.61 -13.65 0.67
C PHE A 324 -3.39 -14.97 0.63
N ARG A 325 -4.24 -15.17 -0.39
CA ARG A 325 -5.10 -16.36 -0.52
C ARG A 325 -5.09 -16.89 -1.95
N LEU A 326 -5.09 -18.21 -2.08
CA LEU A 326 -5.15 -18.94 -3.34
C LEU A 326 -6.18 -20.06 -3.22
N SER A 327 -7.14 -20.14 -4.15
CA SER A 327 -8.11 -21.22 -4.25
C SER A 327 -8.08 -21.82 -5.65
N LEU A 328 -8.10 -23.14 -5.74
CA LEU A 328 -8.07 -23.89 -7.00
C LEU A 328 -8.71 -25.27 -6.82
N HIS A 329 -8.98 -25.94 -7.94
CA HIS A 329 -9.20 -27.38 -7.95
C HIS A 329 -7.86 -28.10 -8.14
N HIS A 330 -7.66 -29.21 -7.43
CA HIS A 330 -6.48 -30.04 -7.60
C HIS A 330 -6.48 -30.65 -9.01
N PRO A 331 -5.38 -30.55 -9.79
CA PRO A 331 -5.37 -30.91 -11.21
C PRO A 331 -5.63 -32.39 -11.52
N GLU A 332 -5.33 -33.30 -10.57
CA GLU A 332 -5.62 -34.74 -10.75
C GLU A 332 -6.90 -35.24 -10.08
N THR A 333 -7.27 -34.69 -8.91
CA THR A 333 -8.37 -35.21 -8.09
C THR A 333 -9.62 -34.34 -8.13
N ASP A 334 -9.51 -33.15 -8.72
CA ASP A 334 -10.54 -32.10 -8.77
C ASP A 334 -11.00 -31.58 -7.38
N ALA A 335 -10.37 -32.03 -6.30
CA ALA A 335 -10.68 -31.59 -4.95
C ALA A 335 -10.40 -30.09 -4.78
N GLU A 336 -11.31 -29.37 -4.14
CA GLU A 336 -11.11 -27.95 -3.81
C GLU A 336 -9.96 -27.79 -2.80
N LEU A 337 -8.98 -26.98 -3.18
CA LEU A 337 -7.86 -26.59 -2.33
C LEU A 337 -7.91 -25.09 -2.04
N LEU A 338 -7.68 -24.74 -0.79
CA LEU A 338 -7.63 -23.37 -0.32
C LEU A 338 -6.40 -23.15 0.57
N PHE A 339 -5.58 -22.19 0.17
CA PHE A 339 -4.36 -21.80 0.87
C PHE A 339 -4.45 -20.36 1.32
N ARG A 340 -3.90 -20.09 2.51
CA ARG A 340 -3.71 -18.76 3.07
C ARG A 340 -2.28 -18.64 3.57
N GLN A 341 -1.68 -17.47 3.35
CA GLN A 341 -0.42 -17.08 3.96
C GLN A 341 -0.57 -15.68 4.54
N ASP A 342 -0.24 -15.51 5.81
CA ASP A 342 -0.29 -14.19 6.45
C ASP A 342 0.86 -13.29 5.93
N PRO A 343 0.68 -11.96 5.91
CA PRO A 343 1.69 -11.04 5.43
C PRO A 343 3.03 -11.15 6.20
N PRO A 344 4.16 -10.89 5.52
CA PRO A 344 5.47 -10.82 6.17
C PRO A 344 5.57 -9.69 7.21
N GLU A 345 6.58 -9.78 8.08
CA GLU A 345 6.73 -8.86 9.21
C GLU A 345 6.94 -7.39 8.80
N ASP A 346 7.54 -7.11 7.64
CA ASP A 346 7.64 -5.72 7.15
C ASP A 346 6.26 -5.08 6.90
N PHE A 347 5.35 -5.86 6.32
CA PHE A 347 3.97 -5.46 6.07
C PHE A 347 3.19 -5.32 7.39
N MET A 348 3.34 -6.29 8.30
CA MET A 348 2.65 -6.28 9.59
C MET A 348 3.16 -5.16 10.51
N ALA A 349 4.47 -4.93 10.56
CA ALA A 349 5.07 -3.84 11.31
C ALA A 349 4.58 -2.48 10.80
N LEU A 350 4.47 -2.31 9.48
CA LEU A 350 3.91 -1.07 8.91
C LEU A 350 2.45 -0.86 9.32
N LEU A 351 1.60 -1.89 9.25
CA LEU A 351 0.21 -1.81 9.70
C LEU A 351 0.10 -1.38 11.17
N ARG A 352 0.87 -2.04 12.04
CA ARG A 352 0.90 -1.70 13.48
C ARG A 352 1.35 -0.27 13.70
N ALA A 353 2.42 0.16 13.01
CA ALA A 353 2.95 1.51 13.14
C ALA A 353 2.01 2.58 12.57
N LEU A 354 1.23 2.27 11.52
CA LEU A 354 0.19 3.18 11.00
C LEU A 354 -1.01 3.29 11.95
N ALA A 355 -1.30 2.23 12.72
CA ALA A 355 -2.33 2.23 13.75
C ALA A 355 -1.87 2.90 15.07
N GLU A 356 -0.57 3.04 15.26
CA GLU A 356 0.03 3.84 16.33
C GLU A 356 0.00 5.33 15.94
N ASP A 357 -1.18 5.94 16.06
CA ASP A 357 -1.33 7.40 15.91
C ASP A 357 -1.08 8.15 17.21
N CYS A 358 -0.64 9.40 17.08
CA CYS A 358 -0.54 10.32 18.21
C CYS A 358 -1.89 10.37 18.94
N GLN A 359 -1.88 10.01 20.24
CA GLN A 359 -3.07 10.14 21.06
C GLN A 359 -3.35 11.62 21.29
N ARG A 360 -4.54 12.07 20.88
CA ARG A 360 -4.98 13.46 21.06
C ARG A 360 -5.74 13.60 22.35
N ALA A 361 -5.12 14.22 23.34
CA ALA A 361 -5.79 14.55 24.60
C ALA A 361 -6.24 16.02 24.59
N VAL A 362 -7.46 16.28 25.05
CA VAL A 362 -7.93 17.65 25.30
C VAL A 362 -8.12 17.87 26.78
N VAL A 363 -7.57 18.96 27.31
CA VAL A 363 -7.81 19.43 28.67
C VAL A 363 -8.88 20.52 28.65
N THR A 364 -9.94 20.32 29.43
CA THR A 364 -11.06 21.25 29.58
C THR A 364 -11.50 21.36 31.04
N GLY A 365 -12.45 22.24 31.34
CA GLY A 365 -12.88 22.54 32.71
C GLY A 365 -13.31 24.00 32.88
N MET A 366 -13.95 24.29 34.01
CA MET A 366 -14.53 25.62 34.28
C MET A 366 -13.47 26.74 34.36
N PRO A 367 -13.82 28.01 34.12
CA PRO A 367 -12.90 29.13 34.30
C PRO A 367 -12.36 29.15 35.73
N GLY A 368 -11.04 29.38 35.85
CA GLY A 368 -10.38 29.44 37.15
C GLY A 368 -10.07 28.09 37.82
N CYS A 369 -10.46 26.95 37.23
CA CYS A 369 -10.21 25.63 37.82
C CYS A 369 -8.75 25.13 37.75
N GLY A 370 -7.85 25.89 37.12
CA GLY A 370 -6.43 25.55 37.08
C GLY A 370 -5.95 24.77 35.85
N LYS A 371 -6.75 24.67 34.77
CA LYS A 371 -6.33 24.04 33.49
C LYS A 371 -4.93 24.44 33.03
N SER A 372 -4.66 25.74 32.93
CA SER A 372 -3.36 26.22 32.44
C SER A 372 -2.23 25.92 33.43
N ALA A 373 -2.52 25.82 34.73
CA ALA A 373 -1.54 25.36 35.72
C ALA A 373 -1.26 23.85 35.56
N PHE A 374 -2.30 23.06 35.31
CA PHE A 374 -2.20 21.62 35.05
C PHE A 374 -1.43 21.32 33.75
N VAL A 375 -1.72 22.06 32.68
CA VAL A 375 -1.01 21.93 31.40
C VAL A 375 0.46 22.32 31.54
N ARG A 376 0.77 23.35 32.34
CA ARG A 376 2.16 23.66 32.71
C ARG A 376 2.81 22.58 33.56
N ALA A 377 2.06 21.87 34.40
CA ALA A 377 2.56 20.73 35.16
C ALA A 377 2.94 19.59 34.22
N LEU A 378 2.09 19.26 33.22
CA LEU A 378 2.43 18.30 32.16
C LEU A 378 3.74 18.65 31.45
N ALA A 379 3.94 19.94 31.12
CA ALA A 379 5.15 20.41 30.45
C ALA A 379 6.43 20.34 31.32
N ARG A 380 6.31 20.17 32.65
CA ARG A 380 7.47 19.99 33.56
C ARG A 380 7.87 18.52 33.73
N THR A 381 7.05 17.57 33.30
CA THR A 381 7.35 16.15 33.43
C THR A 381 8.48 15.72 32.47
N LEU A 382 9.16 14.61 32.78
CA LEU A 382 10.19 14.05 31.90
C LEU A 382 9.64 13.60 30.53
N ALA A 383 8.36 13.24 30.48
CA ALA A 383 7.65 12.82 29.27
C ALA A 383 6.69 13.93 28.79
N ALA A 384 7.13 15.19 28.86
CA ALA A 384 6.33 16.35 28.51
C ALA A 384 5.80 16.25 27.06
N PRO A 385 4.48 16.23 26.86
CA PRO A 385 3.92 16.23 25.50
C PRO A 385 3.98 17.64 24.91
N PRO A 386 3.98 17.78 23.56
CA PRO A 386 3.64 19.04 22.93
C PRO A 386 2.24 19.49 23.37
N VAL A 387 2.11 20.81 23.55
CA VAL A 387 0.90 21.46 24.06
C VAL A 387 0.44 22.55 23.12
N PHE A 388 -0.85 22.51 22.79
CA PHE A 388 -1.58 23.64 22.20
C PHE A 388 -2.42 24.33 23.27
N SER A 389 -2.49 25.66 23.26
CA SER A 389 -3.42 26.41 24.10
C SER A 389 -4.31 27.30 23.24
N ALA A 390 -5.62 27.06 23.30
CA ALA A 390 -6.59 27.89 22.60
C ALA A 390 -6.55 29.35 23.07
N ASP A 391 -6.31 29.59 24.35
CA ASP A 391 -6.21 30.95 24.90
C ASP A 391 -4.95 31.67 24.40
N ALA A 392 -3.81 30.96 24.27
CA ALA A 392 -2.60 31.52 23.68
C ALA A 392 -2.79 31.86 22.19
N CYS A 393 -3.37 30.93 21.43
CA CYS A 393 -3.74 31.12 20.03
C CYS A 393 -4.64 32.36 19.84
N VAL A 394 -5.70 32.51 20.64
CA VAL A 394 -6.57 33.69 20.60
C VAL A 394 -5.81 34.96 20.97
N SER A 395 -4.90 34.89 21.94
CA SER A 395 -4.09 36.06 22.31
C SER A 395 -3.17 36.52 21.18
N GLU A 396 -2.59 35.59 20.41
CA GLU A 396 -1.80 35.91 19.20
C GLU A 396 -2.67 36.50 18.09
N LEU A 397 -3.84 35.90 17.85
CA LEU A 397 -4.82 36.43 16.88
C LEU A 397 -5.26 37.85 17.23
N TYR A 398 -5.30 38.20 18.52
CA TYR A 398 -5.70 39.50 19.03
C TYR A 398 -4.55 40.53 19.09
N ALA A 399 -3.30 40.10 18.91
CA ALA A 399 -2.15 40.99 18.96
C ALA A 399 -2.15 42.01 17.79
N PRO A 400 -1.43 43.13 17.91
CA PRO A 400 -1.24 44.08 16.81
C PRO A 400 -0.83 43.39 15.50
N GLY A 401 -1.58 43.62 14.43
CA GLY A 401 -1.35 42.99 13.12
C GLY A 401 -1.84 41.54 13.00
N GLY A 402 -2.30 40.92 14.09
CA GLY A 402 -2.90 39.59 14.09
C GLY A 402 -4.16 39.51 13.24
N GLY A 403 -4.36 38.39 12.54
CA GLY A 403 -5.49 38.23 11.62
C GLY A 403 -6.85 38.33 12.32
N GLY A 404 -6.95 37.90 13.58
CA GLY A 404 -8.16 38.03 14.39
C GLY A 404 -8.52 39.50 14.69
N ALA A 405 -7.54 40.33 15.06
CA ALA A 405 -7.74 41.75 15.27
C ALA A 405 -8.25 42.45 14.00
N GLN A 406 -7.66 42.14 12.85
CA GLN A 406 -8.09 42.70 11.55
C GLN A 406 -9.52 42.28 11.20
N MET A 407 -9.86 41.01 11.38
CA MET A 407 -11.19 40.49 11.07
C MET A 407 -12.26 41.03 12.02
N LEU A 408 -11.97 41.11 13.32
CA LEU A 408 -12.88 41.71 14.29
C LEU A 408 -13.11 43.20 14.03
N ALA A 409 -12.08 43.95 13.62
CA ALA A 409 -12.25 45.35 13.24
C ALA A 409 -13.12 45.55 12.00
N ARG A 410 -13.10 44.59 11.05
CA ARG A 410 -13.99 44.59 9.89
C ARG A 410 -15.43 44.26 10.26
N ALA A 411 -15.63 43.27 11.13
CA ALA A 411 -16.96 42.83 11.56
C ALA A 411 -17.64 43.82 12.51
N LEU A 412 -16.90 44.32 13.51
CA LEU A 412 -17.44 45.08 14.65
C LEU A 412 -17.04 46.56 14.64
N GLY A 413 -16.23 46.98 13.66
CA GLY A 413 -15.67 48.33 13.55
C GLY A 413 -14.38 48.51 14.36
N LYS A 414 -13.57 49.51 14.00
CA LYS A 414 -12.26 49.80 14.63
C LYS A 414 -12.34 50.14 16.12
N GLY A 415 -13.54 50.39 16.66
CA GLY A 415 -13.75 50.69 18.07
C GLY A 415 -13.40 49.54 19.01
N VAL A 416 -13.25 48.30 18.54
CA VAL A 416 -12.80 47.17 19.37
C VAL A 416 -11.28 47.04 19.45
N LEU A 417 -10.54 47.92 18.76
CA LEU A 417 -9.09 47.91 18.76
C LEU A 417 -8.48 48.94 19.72
N THR A 418 -7.29 48.62 20.22
CA THR A 418 -6.37 49.56 20.85
C THR A 418 -5.67 50.43 19.79
N PRO A 419 -5.05 51.56 20.16
CA PRO A 419 -4.38 52.46 19.20
C PRO A 419 -3.23 51.82 18.40
N ASP A 420 -2.57 50.82 18.98
CA ASP A 420 -1.53 50.00 18.35
C ASP A 420 -2.09 48.91 17.42
N GLY A 421 -3.42 48.78 17.31
CA GLY A 421 -4.09 47.90 16.35
C GLY A 421 -4.35 46.47 16.84
N GLY A 422 -4.09 46.17 18.13
CA GLY A 422 -4.54 44.94 18.79
C GLY A 422 -5.99 45.03 19.27
N VAL A 423 -6.56 43.93 19.76
CA VAL A 423 -7.93 43.92 20.32
C VAL A 423 -7.94 44.44 21.75
N ASP A 424 -8.78 45.43 22.03
CA ASP A 424 -9.06 45.90 23.39
C ASP A 424 -9.96 44.90 24.12
N LYS A 425 -9.34 43.96 24.84
CA LYS A 425 -10.03 42.89 25.59
C LYS A 425 -11.05 43.42 26.59
N ARG A 426 -10.79 44.58 27.23
CA ARG A 426 -11.71 45.17 28.22
C ARG A 426 -12.95 45.74 27.55
N ARG A 427 -12.74 46.47 26.45
CA ARG A 427 -13.84 47.04 25.67
C ARG A 427 -14.66 45.95 24.98
N LEU A 428 -14.00 44.94 24.41
CA LEU A 428 -14.68 43.79 23.82
C LEU A 428 -15.52 43.06 24.86
N LEU A 429 -14.98 42.78 26.05
CA LEU A 429 -15.75 42.17 27.14
C LEU A 429 -16.97 43.02 27.53
N SER A 430 -16.80 44.34 27.67
CA SER A 430 -17.92 45.24 27.96
C SER A 430 -19.03 45.19 26.90
N LEU A 431 -18.66 45.06 25.62
CA LEU A 431 -19.60 44.93 24.52
C LEU A 431 -20.32 43.58 24.55
N LEU A 432 -19.60 42.48 24.80
CA LEU A 432 -20.16 41.14 24.91
C LEU A 432 -21.18 41.04 26.06
N LEU A 433 -20.89 41.67 27.20
CA LEU A 433 -21.80 41.73 28.35
C LEU A 433 -23.10 42.48 28.03
N LYS A 434 -23.02 43.55 27.22
CA LYS A 434 -24.18 44.37 26.84
C LYS A 434 -24.98 43.78 25.69
N ARG A 435 -24.36 42.98 24.82
CA ARG A 435 -24.97 42.43 23.58
C ARG A 435 -24.66 40.94 23.46
N PRO A 436 -25.45 40.05 24.08
CA PRO A 436 -25.19 38.60 24.06
C PRO A 436 -25.09 38.00 22.65
N ALA A 437 -25.82 38.53 21.67
CA ALA A 437 -25.75 38.09 20.27
C ALA A 437 -24.37 38.32 19.63
N LEU A 438 -23.64 39.36 20.06
CA LEU A 438 -22.31 39.71 19.55
C LEU A 438 -21.27 38.61 19.82
N ARG A 439 -21.51 37.79 20.85
CA ARG A 439 -20.63 36.67 21.18
C ARG A 439 -20.52 35.68 20.01
N ARG A 440 -21.64 35.35 19.37
CA ARG A 440 -21.62 34.43 18.22
C ARG A 440 -20.85 35.04 17.05
N GLU A 441 -21.00 36.33 16.80
CA GLU A 441 -20.25 37.02 15.74
C GLU A 441 -18.74 36.99 15.99
N VAL A 442 -18.30 37.18 17.24
CA VAL A 442 -16.88 37.06 17.62
C VAL A 442 -16.40 35.61 17.44
N GLU A 443 -17.19 34.63 17.88
CA GLU A 443 -16.88 33.21 17.76
C GLU A 443 -16.78 32.78 16.29
N ASP A 444 -17.69 33.22 15.41
CA ASP A 444 -17.70 32.90 13.98
C ASP A 444 -16.48 33.47 13.24
N VAL A 445 -15.94 34.59 13.72
CA VAL A 445 -14.72 35.19 13.17
C VAL A 445 -13.46 34.46 13.66
N ILE A 446 -13.41 34.10 14.94
CA ILE A 446 -12.16 33.61 15.58
C ILE A 446 -12.04 32.09 15.54
N HIS A 447 -13.12 31.34 15.76
CA HIS A 447 -13.06 29.88 15.84
C HIS A 447 -12.50 29.21 14.58
N PRO A 448 -12.81 29.63 13.34
CA PRO A 448 -12.20 29.02 12.15
C PRO A 448 -10.67 29.10 12.15
N MET A 449 -10.11 30.23 12.59
CA MET A 449 -8.66 30.43 12.66
C MET A 449 -8.02 29.57 13.75
N VAL A 450 -8.67 29.45 14.91
CA VAL A 450 -8.22 28.55 15.99
C VAL A 450 -8.29 27.08 15.54
N ARG A 451 -9.31 26.70 14.76
CA ARG A 451 -9.45 25.34 14.21
C ARG A 451 -8.34 25.00 13.24
N GLU A 452 -7.98 25.94 12.37
CA GLU A 452 -6.89 25.77 11.42
C GLU A 452 -5.56 25.56 12.14
N GLN A 453 -5.19 26.43 13.07
CA GLN A 453 -3.95 26.28 13.85
C GLN A 453 -3.93 25.00 14.71
N LEU A 454 -5.08 24.60 15.27
CA LEU A 454 -5.19 23.35 16.00
C LEU A 454 -5.01 22.13 15.08
N ALA A 455 -5.53 22.18 13.84
CA ALA A 455 -5.32 21.13 12.85
C ALA A 455 -3.86 21.04 12.42
N GLU A 456 -3.19 22.17 12.23
CA GLU A 456 -1.75 22.26 11.95
C GLU A 456 -0.93 21.67 13.11
N PHE A 457 -1.28 22.00 14.36
CA PHE A 457 -0.66 21.42 15.55
C PHE A 457 -0.77 19.89 15.58
N TRP A 458 -1.98 19.34 15.36
CA TRP A 458 -2.15 17.89 15.31
C TRP A 458 -1.37 17.23 14.18
N ALA A 459 -1.26 17.88 13.02
CA ALA A 459 -0.48 17.38 11.90
C ALA A 459 1.02 17.40 12.20
N ALA A 460 1.53 18.49 12.78
CA ALA A 460 2.94 18.67 13.13
C ALA A 460 3.42 17.67 14.19
N HIS A 461 2.54 17.28 15.11
CA HIS A 461 2.85 16.35 16.20
C HIS A 461 2.29 14.94 16.00
N GLY A 462 1.88 14.58 14.78
CA GLY A 462 1.26 13.28 14.49
C GLY A 462 2.17 12.07 14.74
N SER A 463 3.49 12.25 14.84
CA SER A 463 4.47 11.21 15.18
C SER A 463 4.78 11.10 16.67
N GLU A 464 4.31 12.04 17.50
CA GLU A 464 4.51 12.02 18.94
C GLU A 464 3.56 10.99 19.58
N PRO A 465 3.94 10.33 20.68
CA PRO A 465 3.06 9.36 21.34
C PRO A 465 1.79 10.02 21.93
N LEU A 466 1.87 11.29 22.30
CA LEU A 466 0.80 12.07 22.91
C LEU A 466 0.96 13.54 22.52
N ALA A 467 -0.14 14.19 22.20
CA ALA A 467 -0.20 15.64 22.09
C ALA A 467 -1.44 16.14 22.85
N VAL A 468 -1.30 17.28 23.51
CA VAL A 468 -2.32 17.83 24.41
C VAL A 468 -2.80 19.18 23.91
N ALA A 469 -4.11 19.41 23.90
CA ALA A 469 -4.68 20.74 23.64
C ALA A 469 -5.52 21.22 24.83
N GLU A 470 -5.21 22.40 25.35
CA GLU A 470 -6.04 23.11 26.31
C GLU A 470 -7.15 23.86 25.55
N ILE A 471 -8.39 23.40 25.70
CA ILE A 471 -9.56 23.99 25.04
C ILE A 471 -10.66 24.20 26.10
N PRO A 472 -10.75 25.41 26.70
CA PRO A 472 -11.73 25.70 27.75
C PRO A 472 -13.19 25.48 27.33
N LEU A 473 -13.50 25.86 26.09
CA LEU A 473 -14.85 25.79 25.50
C LEU A 473 -15.03 24.55 24.60
N PHE A 474 -14.37 23.43 24.91
CA PHE A 474 -14.33 22.25 24.04
C PHE A 474 -15.71 21.75 23.61
N PHE A 475 -16.64 21.58 24.56
CA PHE A 475 -17.99 21.08 24.26
C PHE A 475 -18.87 22.16 23.64
N GLU A 476 -18.72 23.40 24.09
CA GLU A 476 -19.48 24.56 23.65
C GLU A 476 -19.19 24.91 22.18
N SER A 477 -17.94 24.77 21.76
CA SER A 477 -17.49 25.04 20.38
C SER A 477 -17.77 23.87 19.42
N GLY A 478 -18.49 22.83 19.87
CA GLY A 478 -18.89 21.68 19.06
C GLY A 478 -17.80 20.64 18.79
N TYR A 479 -16.66 20.71 19.49
CA TYR A 479 -15.56 19.74 19.31
C TYR A 479 -15.80 18.39 19.99
N GLY A 480 -16.76 18.34 20.91
CA GLY A 480 -17.18 17.11 21.60
C GLY A 480 -17.83 16.06 20.69
N GLY A 481 -18.05 16.38 19.42
CA GLY A 481 -18.77 15.52 18.47
C GLY A 481 -20.29 15.66 18.58
N GLY A 482 -20.98 15.13 17.58
CA GLY A 482 -22.44 15.13 17.48
C GLY A 482 -22.91 14.16 16.39
N ALA A 483 -24.21 14.17 16.07
CA ALA A 483 -24.80 13.22 15.12
C ALA A 483 -24.14 13.23 13.70
N LYS A 484 -23.44 14.31 13.35
CA LYS A 484 -22.78 14.49 12.04
C LYS A 484 -21.29 14.85 12.13
N THR A 485 -20.72 14.98 13.33
CA THR A 485 -19.33 15.45 13.51
C THR A 485 -18.58 14.53 14.46
N ALA A 486 -17.40 14.07 14.03
CA ALA A 486 -16.53 13.26 14.85
C ALA A 486 -15.96 14.09 16.02
N ARG A 487 -15.74 13.43 17.16
CA ARG A 487 -15.06 14.00 18.31
C ARG A 487 -13.61 14.32 17.94
N LEU A 488 -13.14 15.52 18.28
CA LEU A 488 -11.78 15.97 17.91
C LEU A 488 -10.65 15.31 18.73
N ALA A 489 -10.99 14.76 19.91
CA ALA A 489 -10.05 14.20 20.86
C ALA A 489 -10.28 12.69 21.04
N ASP A 490 -9.19 11.97 21.30
CA ASP A 490 -9.22 10.58 21.76
C ASP A 490 -9.64 10.46 23.22
N VAL A 491 -9.16 11.39 24.03
CA VAL A 491 -9.40 11.45 25.47
C VAL A 491 -9.64 12.92 25.84
N VAL A 492 -10.69 13.18 26.60
CA VAL A 492 -10.99 14.49 27.17
C VAL A 492 -10.80 14.40 28.68
N VAL A 493 -9.95 15.28 29.18
CA VAL A 493 -9.58 15.41 30.58
C VAL A 493 -10.27 16.64 31.16
N GLY A 494 -11.16 16.43 32.12
CA GLY A 494 -11.78 17.49 32.89
C GLY A 494 -10.92 17.85 34.09
N VAL A 495 -10.47 19.10 34.20
CA VAL A 495 -9.86 19.61 35.44
C VAL A 495 -10.96 20.19 36.30
N ARG A 496 -11.19 19.59 37.47
CA ARG A 496 -12.14 20.03 38.48
C ARG A 496 -11.39 20.81 39.55
N CYS A 497 -11.97 21.91 40.03
CA CYS A 497 -11.47 22.59 41.23
C CYS A 497 -12.67 22.81 42.16
N PRO A 498 -12.55 22.55 43.47
CA PRO A 498 -13.63 22.81 44.43
C PRO A 498 -14.20 24.22 44.29
N GLU A 499 -15.53 24.34 44.32
CA GLU A 499 -16.22 25.60 44.07
C GLU A 499 -15.82 26.68 45.08
N GLU A 500 -15.66 26.31 46.36
CA GLU A 500 -15.16 27.16 47.45
C GLU A 500 -13.82 27.82 47.10
N LEU A 501 -12.87 27.04 46.59
CA LEU A 501 -11.55 27.53 46.20
C LEU A 501 -11.63 28.40 44.94
N ARG A 502 -12.40 27.94 43.95
CA ARG A 502 -12.55 28.60 42.64
C ARG A 502 -13.26 29.95 42.75
N ARG A 503 -14.30 30.06 43.59
CA ARG A 503 -15.09 31.27 43.81
C ARG A 503 -14.58 32.16 44.94
N GLY A 504 -13.77 31.62 45.85
CA GLY A 504 -13.11 32.36 46.91
C GLY A 504 -11.67 32.75 46.55
N PRO A 505 -10.65 32.17 47.22
CA PRO A 505 -9.27 32.67 47.21
C PRO A 505 -8.62 32.70 45.82
N LEU A 506 -8.96 31.76 44.92
CA LEU A 506 -8.40 31.72 43.57
C LEU A 506 -9.02 32.75 42.62
N ARG A 507 -10.25 33.19 42.89
CA ARG A 507 -10.89 34.29 42.15
C ARG A 507 -10.30 35.63 42.61
N GLU A 508 -10.18 35.81 43.91
CA GLU A 508 -9.70 37.04 44.53
C GLU A 508 -8.26 37.35 44.15
N SER A 509 -7.37 36.35 44.21
CA SER A 509 -5.98 36.49 43.78
C SER A 509 -5.81 36.89 42.31
N ARG A 510 -6.83 36.67 41.47
CA ARG A 510 -6.84 37.03 40.05
C ARG A 510 -7.58 38.34 39.77
N GLY A 511 -8.11 39.00 40.79
CA GLY A 511 -8.85 40.26 40.65
C GLY A 511 -10.15 40.12 39.85
N ILE A 512 -10.77 38.93 39.83
CA ILE A 512 -11.99 38.69 39.06
C ILE A 512 -13.21 38.99 39.96
N ALA A 513 -14.08 39.90 39.52
CA ALA A 513 -15.32 40.18 40.25
C ALA A 513 -16.29 38.96 40.21
N PRO A 514 -17.06 38.68 41.27
CA PRO A 514 -17.99 37.54 41.31
C PRO A 514 -18.96 37.50 40.13
N GLU A 515 -19.47 38.66 39.71
CA GLU A 515 -20.45 38.80 38.63
C GLU A 515 -19.85 38.45 37.26
N VAL A 516 -18.57 38.79 37.07
CA VAL A 516 -17.83 38.46 35.84
C VAL A 516 -17.58 36.95 35.76
N LEU A 517 -17.19 36.31 36.86
CA LEU A 517 -17.02 34.86 36.91
C LEU A 517 -18.35 34.14 36.66
N ALA A 518 -19.44 34.59 37.29
CA ALA A 518 -20.78 34.04 37.06
C ALA A 518 -21.21 34.17 35.59
N THR A 519 -20.85 35.27 34.93
CA THR A 519 -21.11 35.45 33.50
C THR A 519 -20.32 34.45 32.65
N PHE A 520 -19.03 34.24 32.93
CA PHE A 520 -18.23 33.22 32.23
C PHE A 520 -18.72 31.79 32.48
N ASP A 521 -19.20 31.49 33.68
CA ASP A 521 -19.84 30.21 34.00
C ASP A 521 -21.13 30.04 33.15
N SER A 522 -21.96 31.08 33.01
CA SER A 522 -23.20 31.03 32.21
C SER A 522 -22.98 30.80 30.71
N TRP A 523 -21.77 31.09 30.24
CA TRP A 523 -21.38 30.95 28.85
C TRP A 523 -20.99 29.52 28.47
N GLN A 524 -20.92 28.64 29.45
CA GLN A 524 -20.46 27.27 29.34
C GLN A 524 -21.54 26.27 29.70
N TRP A 525 -21.29 25.01 29.34
CA TRP A 525 -22.04 23.91 29.90
C TRP A 525 -21.93 23.93 31.43
N PRO A 526 -23.01 23.56 32.14
CA PRO A 526 -22.95 23.34 33.58
C PRO A 526 -21.79 22.39 33.93
N GLU A 527 -21.05 22.69 35.00
CA GLU A 527 -19.83 21.96 35.37
C GLU A 527 -20.07 20.45 35.46
N GLN A 528 -21.13 20.03 36.14
CA GLN A 528 -21.47 18.61 36.27
C GLN A 528 -21.63 17.93 34.90
N ARG A 529 -22.35 18.57 33.97
CA ARG A 529 -22.55 18.06 32.61
C ARG A 529 -21.22 17.98 31.85
N LYS A 530 -20.35 18.98 32.02
CA LYS A 530 -19.02 19.03 31.39
C LYS A 530 -18.13 17.89 31.91
N LEU A 531 -18.05 17.71 33.23
CA LEU A 531 -17.21 16.68 33.85
C LEU A 531 -17.71 15.26 33.54
N THR A 532 -19.02 15.03 33.54
CA THR A 532 -19.59 13.72 33.15
C THR A 532 -19.31 13.36 31.68
N ALA A 533 -19.10 14.36 30.81
CA ALA A 533 -18.74 14.14 29.42
C ALA A 533 -17.23 13.94 29.19
N CYS A 534 -16.39 14.12 30.22
CA CYS A 534 -14.96 13.83 30.17
C CYS A 534 -14.67 12.35 30.43
N ASP A 535 -13.65 11.81 29.79
CA ASP A 535 -13.24 10.40 30.00
C ASP A 535 -12.42 10.24 31.28
N ILE A 536 -11.70 11.29 31.67
CA ILE A 536 -10.89 11.35 32.89
C ILE A 536 -11.17 12.68 33.59
N VAL A 537 -11.32 12.66 34.91
CA VAL A 537 -11.42 13.88 35.73
C VAL A 537 -10.22 13.94 36.66
N VAL A 538 -9.49 15.07 36.60
CA VAL A 538 -8.39 15.39 37.50
C VAL A 538 -8.91 16.37 38.54
N ASP A 539 -8.82 15.98 39.81
CA ASP A 539 -9.20 16.85 40.93
C ASP A 539 -8.03 17.76 41.32
N ASN A 540 -8.22 19.07 41.16
CA ASN A 540 -7.29 20.13 41.49
C ASN A 540 -7.76 20.86 42.77
N ALA A 541 -7.77 20.11 43.87
CA ALA A 541 -8.07 20.63 45.21
C ALA A 541 -6.80 21.01 46.02
N GLY A 542 -5.63 20.50 45.61
CA GLY A 542 -4.35 20.68 46.31
C GLY A 542 -3.50 21.85 45.82
N GLY A 543 -2.22 21.85 46.21
CA GLY A 543 -1.21 22.79 45.76
C GLY A 543 -0.52 22.35 44.46
N LEU A 544 0.54 23.08 44.09
CA LEU A 544 1.31 22.78 42.88
C LEU A 544 1.98 21.38 42.92
N PRO A 545 2.56 20.89 44.04
CA PRO A 545 3.13 19.55 44.09
C PRO A 545 2.09 18.44 43.84
N GLU A 546 0.89 18.56 44.40
CA GLU A 546 -0.19 17.61 44.15
C GLU A 546 -0.64 17.65 42.68
N LEU A 547 -0.62 18.83 42.05
CA LEU A 547 -0.95 19.00 40.64
C LEU A 547 0.12 18.39 39.72
N ASP A 548 1.39 18.45 40.10
CA ASP A 548 2.49 17.78 39.40
C ASP A 548 2.32 16.25 39.46
N ASN A 549 2.04 15.70 40.64
CA ASN A 549 1.74 14.27 40.80
C ASN A 549 0.51 13.84 39.97
N ALA A 550 -0.53 14.68 39.93
CA ALA A 550 -1.71 14.41 39.11
C ALA A 550 -1.41 14.43 37.61
N ALA A 551 -0.49 15.30 37.16
CA ALA A 551 -0.04 15.34 35.78
C ALA A 551 0.74 14.07 35.40
N GLU A 552 1.64 13.60 36.26
CA GLU A 552 2.35 12.33 36.05
C GLU A 552 1.40 11.13 36.03
N ALA A 553 0.47 11.06 36.98
CA ALA A 553 -0.54 10.01 37.03
C ALA A 553 -1.41 9.99 35.76
N LEU A 554 -1.78 11.17 35.23
CA LEU A 554 -2.49 11.27 33.95
C LEU A 554 -1.65 10.70 32.80
N LEU A 555 -0.36 11.03 32.71
CA LEU A 555 0.50 10.54 31.62
C LEU A 555 0.62 9.01 31.65
N VAL A 556 0.74 8.40 32.83
CA VAL A 556 0.70 6.94 33.00
C VAL A 556 -0.64 6.38 32.50
N ARG A 557 -1.76 6.96 32.96
CA ARG A 557 -3.08 6.50 32.55
C ARG A 557 -3.32 6.62 31.04
N LEU A 558 -2.85 7.71 30.43
CA LEU A 558 -2.93 7.90 28.98
C LEU A 558 -2.08 6.86 28.23
N ALA A 559 -0.89 6.52 28.74
CA ALA A 559 -0.05 5.47 28.18
C ALA A 559 -0.73 4.09 28.23
N GLU A 560 -1.38 3.73 29.34
CA GLU A 560 -2.17 2.51 29.45
C GLU A 560 -3.29 2.46 28.40
N LEU A 561 -4.02 3.57 28.21
CA LEU A 561 -5.08 3.65 27.21
C LEU A 561 -4.54 3.48 25.78
N ARG A 562 -3.35 4.02 25.47
CA ARG A 562 -2.68 3.79 24.18
C ARG A 562 -2.28 2.33 24.01
N ALA A 563 -1.71 1.71 25.04
CA ALA A 563 -1.34 0.29 25.01
C ALA A 563 -2.57 -0.60 24.76
N GLY A 564 -3.67 -0.38 25.48
CA GLY A 564 -4.92 -1.13 25.26
C GLY A 564 -5.58 -0.85 23.90
N ARG A 565 -5.37 0.32 23.28
CA ARG A 565 -5.78 0.55 21.89
C ARG A 565 -4.95 -0.29 20.91
N ARG A 566 -3.63 -0.33 21.11
CA ARG A 566 -2.70 -1.11 20.29
C ARG A 566 -3.01 -2.60 20.35
N GLU A 567 -3.28 -3.12 21.54
CA GLU A 567 -3.68 -4.50 21.74
C GLU A 567 -4.98 -4.83 21.00
N ARG A 568 -6.02 -3.99 21.17
CA ARG A 568 -7.28 -4.15 20.41
C ARG A 568 -7.09 -4.10 18.91
N PHE A 569 -6.23 -3.22 18.39
CA PHE A 569 -5.90 -3.20 16.97
C PHE A 569 -5.22 -4.50 16.53
N ASN A 570 -4.26 -5.00 17.31
CA ASN A 570 -3.58 -6.26 16.99
C ASN A 570 -4.54 -7.46 16.98
N THR A 571 -5.47 -7.53 17.95
CA THR A 571 -6.51 -8.56 17.98
C THR A 571 -7.45 -8.42 16.79
N GLY A 572 -7.98 -7.22 16.54
CA GLY A 572 -8.89 -6.95 15.43
C GLY A 572 -8.23 -7.11 14.06
N LEU A 573 -6.91 -6.95 13.95
CA LEU A 573 -6.18 -7.22 12.71
C LEU A 573 -6.26 -8.69 12.32
N GLY A 574 -6.22 -9.62 13.28
CA GLY A 574 -6.46 -11.04 13.02
C GLY A 574 -7.85 -11.27 12.41
N GLU A 575 -8.88 -10.67 13.02
CA GLU A 575 -10.26 -10.75 12.53
C GLU A 575 -10.42 -10.15 11.13
N LEU A 576 -9.77 -9.02 10.84
CA LEU A 576 -9.78 -8.41 9.50
C LEU A 576 -9.13 -9.31 8.43
N LEU A 577 -8.04 -9.99 8.79
CA LEU A 577 -7.38 -10.95 7.90
C LEU A 577 -8.23 -12.21 7.70
N ASP A 578 -8.90 -12.67 8.75
CA ASP A 578 -9.84 -13.80 8.68
C ASP A 578 -11.04 -13.45 7.80
N GLU A 579 -11.59 -12.24 7.93
CA GLU A 579 -12.68 -11.75 7.10
C GLU A 579 -12.24 -11.60 5.63
N ALA A 580 -11.02 -11.12 5.39
CA ALA A 580 -10.42 -11.08 4.05
C ALA A 580 -10.24 -12.48 3.46
N ALA A 581 -9.98 -13.48 4.30
CA ALA A 581 -9.83 -14.88 3.87
C ALA A 581 -11.17 -15.56 3.64
N ALA A 582 -12.22 -15.22 4.39
CA ALA A 582 -13.55 -15.82 4.27
C ALA A 582 -14.32 -15.30 3.06
N ASN A 583 -14.25 -13.99 2.79
CA ASN A 583 -14.98 -13.38 1.70
C ASN A 583 -14.33 -13.71 0.34
N GLY A 584 -15.10 -14.31 -0.56
CA GLY A 584 -14.68 -14.53 -1.95
C GLY A 584 -14.71 -13.23 -2.77
N ALA A 585 -14.21 -13.30 -4.00
CA ALA A 585 -14.18 -12.15 -4.90
C ALA A 585 -15.58 -11.55 -5.11
N LEU A 586 -15.66 -10.21 -5.12
CA LEU A 586 -16.88 -9.52 -5.53
C LEU A 586 -17.21 -9.94 -6.97
N LYS A 587 -18.35 -10.61 -7.14
CA LYS A 587 -18.87 -11.02 -8.44
C LYS A 587 -19.58 -9.83 -9.08
N ASP A 588 -19.47 -9.70 -10.40
CA ASP A 588 -20.42 -8.87 -11.15
C ASP A 588 -21.82 -9.51 -11.02
N GLY A 589 -22.80 -8.76 -10.51
CA GLY A 589 -24.21 -9.16 -10.49
C GLY A 589 -24.80 -9.28 -11.91
N PRO A 590 -25.95 -9.97 -12.08
CA PRO A 590 -26.19 -10.92 -13.17
C PRO A 590 -26.23 -10.27 -14.56
N GLY A 591 -25.28 -10.68 -15.41
CA GLY A 591 -25.27 -10.39 -16.85
C GLY A 591 -24.81 -11.57 -17.73
N GLN A 592 -24.51 -12.73 -17.15
CA GLN A 592 -24.30 -13.98 -17.88
C GLN A 592 -25.02 -15.09 -17.11
N GLY A 593 -26.07 -15.64 -17.72
CA GLY A 593 -26.68 -16.88 -17.24
C GLY A 593 -25.71 -18.06 -17.38
N PRO A 594 -26.03 -19.21 -16.74
CA PRO A 594 -25.35 -20.45 -17.05
C PRO A 594 -25.72 -20.88 -18.49
N ASP A 595 -24.83 -21.61 -19.15
CA ASP A 595 -24.87 -22.02 -20.57
C ASP A 595 -24.55 -20.95 -21.62
N ALA A 596 -23.25 -20.76 -21.87
CA ALA A 596 -22.79 -20.82 -23.25
C ALA A 596 -22.10 -22.18 -23.40
N GLY A 597 -22.80 -23.11 -24.06
CA GLY A 597 -22.25 -24.40 -24.47
C GLY A 597 -21.01 -24.24 -25.35
N PRO A 598 -20.32 -25.35 -25.68
CA PRO A 598 -19.15 -25.28 -26.54
C PRO A 598 -19.55 -24.62 -27.86
N ASN A 599 -18.80 -23.59 -28.23
CA ASN A 599 -18.91 -22.91 -29.51
C ASN A 599 -18.39 -23.88 -30.59
N GLU A 600 -19.21 -24.85 -30.98
CA GLU A 600 -19.15 -25.45 -32.31
C GLU A 600 -19.51 -24.34 -33.33
N ASP A 601 -18.91 -24.40 -34.51
CA ASP A 601 -19.04 -23.46 -35.63
C ASP A 601 -18.06 -22.28 -35.66
N ALA A 602 -16.84 -22.59 -36.08
CA ALA A 602 -15.98 -21.64 -36.80
C ALA A 602 -15.08 -22.37 -37.82
N TRP A 603 -15.68 -23.17 -38.70
CA TRP A 603 -15.11 -23.64 -39.96
C TRP A 603 -16.26 -23.96 -40.93
N GLU A 604 -16.53 -23.08 -41.88
CA GLU A 604 -16.96 -23.41 -43.25
C GLU A 604 -17.06 -22.14 -44.12
N ASP A 605 -16.05 -22.04 -45.00
CA ASP A 605 -15.90 -21.48 -46.34
C ASP A 605 -16.97 -20.59 -47.04
N GLU A 606 -16.40 -19.56 -47.69
CA GLU A 606 -16.53 -19.07 -49.09
C GLU A 606 -17.89 -18.80 -49.78
N ASP A 607 -17.80 -17.80 -50.68
CA ASP A 607 -18.63 -17.46 -51.86
C ASP A 607 -19.90 -16.60 -51.70
N GLU A 608 -19.75 -15.27 -51.89
CA GLU A 608 -20.23 -14.50 -53.08
C GLU A 608 -19.72 -13.04 -53.08
#